data_AF-A0AAD6W3H9-F1
#
_entry.id   AF-A0AAD6W3H9-F1
#
_cell.length_a   1.000
_cell.length_b   1.000
_cell.length_c   1.000
_cell.angle_alpha   90.00
_cell.angle_beta   90.00
_cell.angle_gamma   90.00
#
_symmetry.space_group_name_H-M   'P 1'
#
loop_
_entity.id
_entity.type
_entity.pdbx_description
1 polymer ?
#
loop_
_entity_poly.entity_id
_entity_poly.type
_entity_poly.pdbx_seq_one_letter_code
_entity_poly.pdbx_strand_id
1 'polypeptide(L)'
;MIMFSSDHADKYSYGVVRHFVGHGVGRVFHADPVVQHFSNRPDFELSSVISFHILCGNNDGGRMMLNQTFTIEPMLTIGSVNPVMWDDNWTVVTEDGSLSAQFEHTILITKDGAEILTHILPCLSVSMNPRASCLVLPSLENVLEKF
;
A
#
# COMPACT_ATOMS: atom_id res chain seq x y z
N MET A 1 12.51 0.28 -5.31
CA MET A 1 11.10 0.08 -4.90
C MET A 1 10.71 1.19 -3.94
N ILE A 2 10.10 2.27 -4.44
CA ILE A 2 9.49 3.31 -3.57
C ILE A 2 8.18 2.74 -3.09
N MET A 3 8.32 1.98 -2.03
CA MET A 3 7.25 1.38 -1.28
C MET A 3 6.59 2.57 -0.55
N PHE A 4 5.27 2.75 -0.67
CA PHE A 4 4.48 3.93 -0.28
C PHE A 4 5.04 4.70 0.94
N SER A 5 5.27 6.01 0.80
CA SER A 5 5.83 6.85 1.87
C SER A 5 4.79 7.72 2.56
N SER A 6 4.79 7.72 3.90
CA SER A 6 4.18 8.82 4.68
C SER A 6 4.68 10.16 4.16
N ASP A 7 5.97 10.29 3.84
CA ASP A 7 6.54 11.53 3.30
C ASP A 7 5.91 11.94 1.95
N HIS A 8 5.45 10.97 1.15
CA HIS A 8 4.77 11.25 -0.11
C HIS A 8 3.35 11.78 0.16
N ALA A 9 2.62 11.18 1.11
CA ALA A 9 1.32 11.70 1.54
C ALA A 9 1.46 13.11 2.14
N ASP A 10 2.45 13.30 3.02
CA ASP A 10 2.74 14.58 3.69
C ASP A 10 3.06 15.70 2.69
N LYS A 11 3.84 15.38 1.65
CA LYS A 11 4.15 16.32 0.55
C LYS A 11 2.89 16.90 -0.11
N TYR A 12 1.84 16.11 -0.22
CA TYR A 12 0.56 16.52 -0.80
C TYR A 12 -0.52 16.83 0.24
N SER A 13 -0.14 16.92 1.52
CA SER A 13 -1.05 17.20 2.64
C SER A 13 -2.20 16.20 2.78
N TYR A 14 -1.95 14.93 2.44
CA TYR A 14 -2.87 13.84 2.73
C TYR A 14 -2.53 13.18 4.06
N GLY A 15 -3.56 12.80 4.82
CA GLY A 15 -3.42 11.94 5.98
C GLY A 15 -3.22 10.47 5.59
N VAL A 16 -2.56 9.71 6.47
CA VAL A 16 -2.43 8.24 6.35
C VAL A 16 -3.15 7.59 7.52
N VAL A 17 -4.12 6.71 7.21
CA VAL A 17 -4.89 6.00 8.25
C VAL A 17 -3.99 5.01 8.99
N ARG A 18 -4.11 5.00 10.33
CA ARG A 18 -3.25 4.19 11.22
C ARG A 18 -3.90 2.91 11.76
N HIS A 19 -5.21 2.79 11.60
CA HIS A 19 -6.01 1.73 12.21
C HIS A 19 -6.10 0.47 11.35
N PHE A 20 -5.76 0.58 10.05
CA PHE A 20 -5.74 -0.53 9.10
C PHE A 20 -4.35 -0.65 8.50
N VAL A 21 -3.95 -1.89 8.27
CA VAL A 21 -2.57 -2.30 7.96
C VAL A 21 -2.62 -3.35 6.86
N GLY A 22 -1.54 -3.45 6.10
CA GLY A 22 -1.33 -4.61 5.25
C GLY A 22 -1.07 -5.86 6.08
N HIS A 23 -1.18 -7.01 5.43
CA HIS A 23 -1.11 -8.30 6.09
C HIS A 23 -0.44 -9.35 5.22
N GLY A 24 0.10 -10.40 5.84
CA GLY A 24 0.45 -11.62 5.13
C GLY A 24 -0.78 -12.26 4.50
N VAL A 25 -0.63 -12.78 3.28
CA VAL A 25 -1.72 -13.41 2.54
C VAL A 25 -1.22 -14.63 1.77
N GLY A 26 -2.05 -15.68 1.73
CA GLY A 26 -1.73 -16.92 1.02
C GLY A 26 -2.81 -17.96 1.26
N ARG A 27 -2.47 -19.06 1.92
CA ARG A 27 -3.47 -20.07 2.35
C ARG A 27 -4.40 -19.57 3.45
N VAL A 28 -4.00 -18.51 4.14
CA VAL A 28 -4.78 -17.79 5.15
C VAL A 28 -5.02 -16.37 4.62
N PHE A 29 -6.22 -15.84 4.84
CA PHE A 29 -6.62 -14.55 4.28
C PHE A 29 -5.85 -13.39 4.93
N HIS A 30 -5.84 -13.31 6.26
CA HIS A 30 -5.04 -12.34 7.02
C HIS A 30 -4.11 -13.09 7.97
N ALA A 31 -2.80 -12.92 7.80
CA ALA A 31 -1.76 -13.53 8.61
C ALA A 31 -0.61 -12.54 8.87
N ASP A 32 0.39 -12.95 9.64
CA ASP A 32 1.65 -12.22 9.71
C ASP A 32 2.33 -12.17 8.32
N PRO A 33 3.01 -11.07 7.98
CA PRO A 33 3.33 -9.95 8.86
C PRO A 33 2.25 -8.86 8.88
N VAL A 34 2.21 -8.08 9.95
CA VAL A 34 1.50 -6.79 9.95
C VAL A 34 2.36 -5.74 9.25
N VAL A 35 1.79 -5.03 8.28
CA VAL A 35 2.50 -4.03 7.47
C VAL A 35 1.89 -2.64 7.70
N GLN A 36 2.56 -1.82 8.51
CA GLN A 36 2.11 -0.45 8.80
C GLN A 36 2.41 0.52 7.65
N HIS A 37 1.50 1.46 7.39
CA HIS A 37 1.61 2.43 6.29
C HIS A 37 2.09 3.83 6.73
N PHE A 38 2.20 4.07 8.04
CA PHE A 38 2.55 5.37 8.61
C PHE A 38 3.93 5.34 9.27
N SER A 39 4.55 6.51 9.41
CA SER A 39 5.82 6.62 10.13
C SER A 39 5.61 6.49 11.65
N ASN A 40 6.45 5.66 12.29
CA ASN A 40 6.52 5.48 13.74
C ASN A 40 7.49 6.46 14.43
N ARG A 41 8.00 7.49 13.74
CA ARG A 41 8.90 8.44 14.41
C ARG A 41 8.11 9.41 15.28
N PRO A 42 8.32 9.40 16.61
CA PRO A 42 8.13 10.62 17.36
C PRO A 42 9.27 11.54 16.92
N ASP A 43 8.90 12.67 16.33
CA ASP A 43 9.76 13.85 16.28
C ASP A 43 10.89 13.79 15.23
N PHE A 44 10.90 14.86 14.43
CA PHE A 44 12.00 15.45 13.68
C PHE A 44 13.40 14.86 13.94
N GLU A 45 13.83 13.89 13.13
CA GLU A 45 15.23 13.69 12.72
C GLU A 45 15.24 12.86 11.43
N LEU A 46 15.99 13.39 10.46
CA LEU A 46 16.15 12.86 9.11
C LEU A 46 16.64 11.40 9.15
N SER A 47 15.78 10.51 8.73
CA SER A 47 16.20 9.29 8.04
C SER A 47 15.10 8.96 7.05
N SER A 48 15.36 9.30 5.80
CA SER A 48 14.48 9.27 4.64
C SER A 48 14.17 7.84 4.17
N VAL A 49 13.92 6.93 5.11
CA VAL A 49 13.53 5.56 4.86
C VAL A 49 12.26 5.32 5.63
N ILE A 50 11.17 5.16 4.88
CA ILE A 50 9.95 4.53 5.37
C ILE A 50 10.40 3.18 5.86
N SER A 51 10.47 3.04 7.18
CA SER A 51 10.64 1.74 7.76
C SER A 51 9.28 1.08 7.62
N PHE A 52 9.11 0.31 6.54
CA PHE A 52 8.10 -0.74 6.47
C PHE A 52 8.38 -1.65 7.65
N HIS A 53 7.74 -1.36 8.77
CA HIS A 53 7.77 -2.22 9.93
C HIS A 53 6.86 -3.39 9.57
N ILE A 54 7.47 -4.38 8.93
CA ILE A 54 6.95 -5.74 8.86
C ILE A 54 7.02 -6.24 10.29
N LEU A 55 5.95 -6.10 11.05
CA LEU A 55 5.91 -6.61 12.42
C LEU A 55 5.57 -8.10 12.33
N CYS A 56 6.48 -8.94 12.80
CA CYS A 56 6.26 -10.39 12.91
C CYS A 56 5.94 -10.71 14.37
N GLY A 57 4.68 -11.03 14.70
CA GLY A 57 4.21 -11.68 15.95
C GLY A 57 4.49 -11.03 17.31
N ASN A 58 5.58 -10.29 17.48
CA ASN A 58 6.13 -9.80 18.75
C ASN A 58 6.42 -8.28 18.73
N ASN A 59 5.98 -7.54 17.70
CA ASN A 59 6.30 -6.12 17.48
C ASN A 59 7.81 -5.79 17.33
N ASP A 60 8.66 -6.81 17.16
CA ASP A 60 10.05 -6.62 16.76
C ASP A 60 10.11 -6.36 15.24
N GLY A 61 11.01 -5.46 14.82
CA GLY A 61 11.21 -5.14 13.40
C GLY A 61 11.54 -6.41 12.60
N GLY A 62 10.58 -6.88 11.79
CA GLY A 62 10.71 -8.05 10.94
C GLY A 62 11.43 -7.72 9.64
N ARG A 63 11.97 -8.76 9.01
CA ARG A 63 12.67 -8.68 7.72
C ARG A 63 11.82 -9.35 6.66
N MET A 64 11.84 -8.81 5.44
CA MET A 64 11.28 -9.50 4.27
C MET A 64 12.02 -10.81 4.04
N MET A 65 11.27 -11.90 3.88
CA MET A 65 11.82 -13.24 3.67
C MET A 65 11.48 -13.74 2.26
N LEU A 66 12.41 -14.49 1.64
CA LEU A 66 12.16 -15.14 0.35
C LEU A 66 10.88 -15.98 0.38
N ASN A 67 10.07 -15.87 -0.68
CA ASN A 67 8.76 -16.51 -0.85
C ASN A 67 7.67 -16.02 0.11
N GLN A 68 7.91 -14.95 0.86
CA GLN A 68 6.87 -14.31 1.66
C GLN A 68 5.91 -13.54 0.75
N THR A 69 4.62 -13.64 1.05
CA THR A 69 3.57 -12.90 0.35
C THR A 69 2.80 -12.04 1.35
N PHE A 70 2.63 -10.76 1.04
CA PHE A 70 1.90 -9.80 1.88
C PHE A 70 1.29 -8.67 1.04
N THR A 71 0.36 -7.94 1.62
CA THR A 71 -0.32 -6.80 1.01
C THR A 71 0.35 -5.48 1.42
N ILE A 72 0.33 -4.51 0.51
CA ILE A 72 0.57 -3.10 0.80
C ILE A 72 -0.71 -2.39 0.37
N GLU A 73 -1.42 -1.79 1.33
CA GLU A 73 -2.79 -1.32 1.13
C GLU A 73 -3.10 0.04 1.81
N PRO A 74 -2.28 1.08 1.58
CA PRO A 74 -2.42 2.36 2.25
C PRO A 74 -3.77 3.02 1.97
N MET A 75 -4.38 3.55 3.02
CA MET A 75 -5.57 4.40 2.94
C MET A 75 -5.18 5.84 3.24
N LEU A 76 -5.56 6.75 2.34
CA LEU A 76 -5.25 8.17 2.42
C LEU A 76 -6.50 9.01 2.57
N THR A 77 -6.40 10.08 3.34
CA THR A 77 -7.51 10.99 3.63
C THR A 77 -7.14 12.43 3.26
N ILE A 78 -8.10 13.20 2.76
CA ILE A 78 -7.94 14.66 2.58
C ILE A 78 -8.09 15.41 3.91
N GLY A 79 -8.81 14.82 4.86
CA GLY A 79 -9.05 15.38 6.19
C GLY A 79 -8.60 14.43 7.29
N SER A 80 -9.46 14.20 8.28
CA SER A 80 -9.14 13.38 9.45
C SER A 80 -8.71 11.96 9.08
N VAL A 81 -7.66 11.47 9.77
CA VAL A 81 -7.18 10.08 9.67
C VAL A 81 -7.91 9.14 10.65
N ASN A 82 -8.74 9.71 11.53
CA ASN A 82 -9.46 8.95 12.54
C ASN A 82 -10.69 8.30 11.91
N PRO A 83 -10.85 6.97 12.08
CA PRO A 83 -12.02 6.26 11.59
C PRO A 83 -13.17 6.27 12.60
N VAL A 84 -14.39 6.21 12.07
CA VAL A 84 -15.62 5.87 12.79
C VAL A 84 -16.23 4.67 12.09
N MET A 85 -16.55 3.62 12.85
CA MET A 85 -17.27 2.46 12.36
C MET A 85 -18.78 2.70 12.49
N TRP A 86 -19.53 2.39 11.45
CA TRP A 86 -21.00 2.44 11.47
C TRP A 86 -21.60 1.29 12.27
N ASP A 87 -22.90 1.40 12.58
CA ASP A 87 -23.67 0.41 13.35
C ASP A 87 -23.76 -0.97 12.67
N ASP A 88 -23.37 -1.07 11.39
CA ASP A 88 -23.28 -2.34 10.66
C ASP A 88 -22.03 -3.18 11.04
N ASN A 89 -21.12 -2.61 11.85
CA ASN A 89 -19.85 -3.20 12.30
C ASN A 89 -18.84 -3.50 11.17
N TRP A 90 -18.98 -2.87 10.00
CA TRP A 90 -18.12 -3.09 8.83
C TRP A 90 -17.72 -1.80 8.14
N THR A 91 -18.67 -0.90 7.91
CA THR A 91 -18.41 0.33 7.17
C THR A 91 -17.59 1.27 8.03
N VAL A 92 -16.43 1.67 7.53
CA VAL A 92 -15.53 2.59 8.20
C VAL A 92 -15.45 3.87 7.40
N VAL A 93 -15.75 4.99 8.06
CA VAL A 93 -15.69 6.33 7.47
C VAL A 93 -14.70 7.21 8.24
N THR A 94 -14.27 8.30 7.62
CA THR A 94 -13.51 9.35 8.31
C THR A 94 -14.41 10.08 9.32
N GLU A 95 -13.87 10.46 10.48
CA GLU A 95 -14.66 11.12 11.54
C GLU A 95 -15.27 12.46 11.08
N ASP A 96 -14.63 13.11 10.11
CA ASP A 96 -15.01 14.42 9.57
C ASP A 96 -15.80 14.32 8.25
N GLY A 97 -16.05 13.11 7.74
CA GLY A 97 -16.74 12.86 6.48
C GLY A 97 -15.92 13.23 5.23
N SER A 98 -14.63 13.53 5.37
CA SER A 98 -13.73 13.82 4.25
C SER A 98 -13.49 12.59 3.37
N LEU A 99 -13.11 12.83 2.12
CA LEU A 99 -12.81 11.77 1.16
C LEU A 99 -11.60 10.92 1.60
N SER A 100 -11.70 9.62 1.32
CA SER A 100 -10.63 8.65 1.47
C SER A 100 -10.40 7.89 0.15
N ALA A 101 -9.17 7.47 -0.09
CA ALA A 101 -8.80 6.62 -1.20
C ALA A 101 -7.85 5.51 -0.73
N GLN A 102 -7.99 4.32 -1.31
CA GLN A 102 -7.14 3.18 -1.04
C GLN A 102 -6.71 2.54 -2.37
N PHE A 103 -5.51 1.98 -2.39
CA PHE A 103 -5.08 1.05 -3.43
C PHE A 103 -4.30 -0.08 -2.78
N GLU A 104 -4.40 -1.28 -3.34
CA GLU A 104 -3.81 -2.48 -2.76
C GLU A 104 -3.12 -3.32 -3.83
N HIS A 105 -1.95 -3.86 -3.48
CA HIS A 105 -1.35 -4.96 -4.21
C HIS A 105 -0.83 -6.04 -3.27
N THR A 106 -1.02 -7.29 -3.70
CA THR A 106 -0.31 -8.45 -3.17
C THR A 106 1.10 -8.53 -3.77
N ILE A 107 2.11 -8.62 -2.91
CA ILE A 107 3.53 -8.64 -3.25
C ILE A 107 4.13 -9.99 -2.85
N LEU A 108 4.92 -10.59 -3.73
CA LEU A 108 5.77 -11.76 -3.47
C LEU A 108 7.23 -11.34 -3.38
N ILE A 109 7.91 -11.68 -2.29
CA ILE A 109 9.36 -11.48 -2.17
C ILE A 109 10.09 -12.59 -2.92
N THR A 110 10.91 -12.18 -3.88
CA THR A 110 11.75 -13.08 -4.69
C THR A 110 13.20 -12.99 -4.24
N LYS A 111 14.07 -13.81 -4.84
CA LYS A 111 15.49 -13.86 -4.46
C LYS A 111 16.19 -12.52 -4.68
N ASP A 112 15.79 -11.81 -5.73
CA ASP A 112 16.48 -10.62 -6.23
C ASP A 112 15.58 -9.37 -6.18
N GLY A 113 14.41 -9.44 -5.52
CA GLY A 113 13.50 -8.31 -5.42
C GLY A 113 12.09 -8.69 -4.97
N ALA A 114 11.08 -8.11 -5.63
CA ALA A 114 9.67 -8.36 -5.35
C ALA A 114 8.86 -8.39 -6.65
N GLU A 115 7.82 -9.21 -6.66
CA GLU A 115 6.86 -9.36 -7.76
C GLU A 115 5.47 -8.88 -7.31
N ILE A 116 4.81 -8.08 -8.13
CA ILE A 116 3.42 -7.65 -7.89
C ILE A 116 2.50 -8.73 -8.47
N LEU A 117 1.84 -9.52 -7.63
CA LEU A 117 1.00 -10.65 -8.09
C LEU A 117 -0.36 -10.20 -8.65
N THR A 118 -0.73 -8.96 -8.41
CA THR A 118 -2.07 -8.40 -8.71
C THR A 118 -1.99 -7.26 -9.72
N HIS A 119 -0.91 -7.20 -10.52
CA HIS A 119 -0.80 -6.21 -11.58
C HIS A 119 -1.85 -6.48 -12.67
N ILE A 120 -2.42 -5.40 -13.21
CA ILE A 120 -3.30 -5.51 -14.37
C ILE A 120 -2.40 -5.84 -15.57
N LEU A 121 -2.51 -7.06 -16.09
CA LEU A 121 -1.89 -7.36 -17.37
C LEU A 121 -2.53 -6.45 -18.42
N PRO A 122 -1.73 -5.78 -19.28
CA PRO A 122 -2.31 -5.10 -20.42
C PRO A 122 -3.16 -6.11 -21.18
N CYS A 123 -4.39 -5.72 -21.49
CA CYS A 123 -5.23 -6.48 -22.40
C CYS A 123 -4.37 -6.77 -23.64
N LEU A 124 -3.93 -8.02 -23.82
CA LEU A 124 -3.34 -8.47 -25.07
C LEU A 124 -4.32 -8.01 -26.14
N SER A 125 -3.86 -7.18 -27.06
CA SER A 125 -4.69 -6.49 -28.05
C SER A 125 -5.46 -7.50 -28.91
N VAL A 126 -6.60 -7.97 -28.40
CA VAL A 126 -7.66 -8.53 -29.22
C VAL A 126 -8.19 -7.34 -29.98
N SER A 127 -7.73 -7.22 -31.23
CA SER A 127 -8.16 -6.24 -32.22
C SER A 127 -9.66 -5.97 -32.11
N MET A 128 -10.04 -4.87 -31.47
CA MET A 128 -11.41 -4.39 -31.44
C MET A 128 -11.45 -2.87 -31.62
N ASN A 129 -11.99 -2.49 -32.78
CA ASN A 129 -12.72 -1.27 -33.11
C ASN A 129 -12.04 0.10 -32.84
N PRO A 130 -11.70 0.89 -33.88
CA PRO A 130 -10.98 2.18 -33.76
C PRO A 130 -11.76 3.34 -33.11
N ARG A 131 -12.84 3.07 -32.34
CA ARG A 131 -13.65 4.09 -31.65
C ARG A 131 -13.56 4.05 -30.13
N ALA A 132 -12.84 3.11 -29.52
CA ALA A 132 -12.57 3.12 -28.09
C ALA A 132 -11.17 3.69 -27.83
N SER A 133 -11.09 4.96 -27.44
CA SER A 133 -9.86 5.53 -26.90
C SER A 133 -9.62 4.93 -25.52
N CYS A 134 -8.89 3.81 -25.48
CA CYS A 134 -8.27 3.33 -24.25
C CYS A 134 -7.16 4.33 -23.91
N LEU A 135 -7.25 5.00 -22.76
CA LEU A 135 -6.15 5.78 -22.22
C LEU A 135 -5.03 4.78 -21.89
N VAL A 136 -4.06 4.68 -22.79
CA VAL A 136 -2.79 4.01 -22.52
C VAL A 136 -2.12 4.86 -21.43
N LEU A 137 -2.22 4.41 -20.18
CA LEU A 137 -1.38 4.95 -19.11
C LEU A 137 0.07 4.68 -19.51
N PRO A 138 0.97 5.67 -19.47
CA PRO A 138 2.37 5.47 -19.82
C PRO A 138 2.95 4.32 -18.99
N SER A 139 3.80 3.52 -19.65
CA SER A 139 4.50 2.39 -19.06
C SER A 139 5.12 2.79 -17.71
N LEU A 140 5.02 1.89 -16.73
CA LEU A 140 5.64 1.96 -15.40
C LEU A 140 7.19 2.01 -15.43
N GLU A 141 7.80 2.30 -16.58
CA GLU A 141 9.25 2.32 -16.79
C GLU A 141 9.95 3.41 -15.95
N ASN A 142 9.26 4.47 -15.53
CA ASN A 142 9.84 5.55 -14.73
C ASN A 142 9.88 5.29 -13.20
N VAL A 143 9.44 4.14 -12.71
CA VAL A 143 9.52 3.78 -11.27
C VAL A 143 10.75 2.90 -10.94
N LEU A 144 11.48 2.44 -11.97
CA LEU A 144 12.56 1.46 -11.84
C LEU A 144 13.97 2.07 -11.73
N GLU A 145 14.16 3.36 -11.99
CA GLU A 145 15.46 4.01 -11.81
C GLU A 145 15.66 4.48 -10.36
N LYS A 146 15.99 3.53 -9.48
CA LYS A 146 16.92 3.66 -8.33
C LYS A 146 16.76 2.43 -7.42
N PHE A 147 17.61 1.44 -7.71
CA PHE A 147 18.13 0.48 -6.76
C PHE A 147 19.62 0.73 -6.63
#